data_AF-A0A0D0DCC8-F1
#
_entry.id   AF-A0A0D0DCC8-F1
#
_cell.length_a   1.000
_cell.length_b   1.000
_cell.length_c   1.000
_cell.angle_alpha   90.00
_cell.angle_beta   90.00
_cell.angle_gamma   90.00
#
_symmetry.space_group_name_H-M   'P 1'
#
loop_
_entity.id
_entity.type
_entity.pdbx_description
1 polymer ?
#
loop_
_entity_poly.entity_id
_entity_poly.type
_entity_poly.pdbx_seq_one_letter_code
_entity_poly.pdbx_strand_id
1 'polypeptide(L)'
;MQEQLSTLRAKRKRSKVAKVGYIEVLNELRVELSKCTQELEHSRRVSPSDIDFRSFFEETPYELVEEQSELASIRPYSRVLHAKFHKNLLGVCQGPYLMNSNEVIWSPSGIALGLVIKPTFQYNPKSNGGTWVKLKNDFDVGKQMDICYLVGKEWHYIGTYERIGDSNVTTMATETLRHLDPKKVEYASERTTLFQDLVPPSQSRMIENMYTKGVIKLQCFGIRCIGFNQVFCQKLLDSFAPPPPEKRGSNKGTLILPAASREVLPTKRKTSSTNGPTKRKKMRTSGNKKP
;
A
#
# COMPACT_ATOMS: atom_id res chain seq x y z
N MET A 1 29.34 -60.14 -15.01
CA MET A 1 29.79 -59.07 -15.95
C MET A 1 28.71 -58.68 -16.98
N GLN A 2 28.09 -59.65 -17.68
CA GLN A 2 27.03 -59.36 -18.67
C GLN A 2 25.80 -58.65 -18.10
N GLU A 3 25.37 -59.01 -16.89
CA GLU A 3 24.21 -58.39 -16.23
C GLU A 3 24.43 -56.89 -15.94
N GLN A 4 25.58 -56.51 -15.40
CA GLN A 4 25.94 -55.10 -15.15
C GLN A 4 26.00 -54.28 -16.45
N LEU A 5 26.49 -54.87 -17.55
CA LEU A 5 26.50 -54.26 -18.88
C LEU A 5 25.09 -54.01 -19.40
N SER A 6 24.15 -54.94 -19.18
CA SER A 6 22.75 -54.79 -19.56
C SER A 6 22.06 -53.66 -18.79
N THR A 7 22.31 -53.56 -17.47
CA THR A 7 21.74 -52.53 -16.60
C THR A 7 22.26 -51.14 -16.97
N LEU A 8 23.55 -51.00 -17.28
CA LEU A 8 24.13 -49.74 -17.74
C LEU A 8 23.56 -49.28 -19.09
N ARG A 9 23.34 -50.22 -20.03
CA ARG A 9 22.69 -49.92 -21.32
C ARG A 9 21.25 -49.44 -21.13
N ALA A 10 20.49 -50.10 -20.26
CA ALA A 10 19.13 -49.70 -19.92
C ALA A 10 19.08 -48.30 -19.24
N LYS A 11 20.01 -48.02 -18.33
CA LYS A 11 20.14 -46.69 -17.68
C LYS A 11 20.52 -45.60 -18.68
N ARG A 12 21.46 -45.89 -19.59
CA ARG A 12 21.84 -44.98 -20.68
C ARG A 12 20.69 -44.72 -21.64
N LYS A 13 19.90 -45.74 -21.99
CA LYS A 13 18.70 -45.60 -22.85
C LYS A 13 17.66 -44.70 -22.18
N ARG A 14 17.36 -44.93 -20.89
CA ARG A 14 16.44 -44.09 -20.10
C ARG A 14 16.91 -42.64 -19.99
N SER A 15 18.20 -42.42 -19.72
CA SER A 15 18.78 -41.07 -19.65
C SER A 15 18.73 -40.34 -21.01
N LYS A 16 18.94 -41.05 -22.13
CA LYS A 16 18.77 -40.47 -23.47
C LYS A 16 17.33 -40.04 -23.73
N VAL A 17 16.34 -40.87 -23.39
CA VAL A 17 14.91 -40.52 -23.56
C VAL A 17 14.54 -39.31 -22.72
N ALA A 18 14.97 -39.27 -21.45
CA ALA A 18 14.74 -38.10 -20.58
C ALA A 18 15.36 -36.82 -21.16
N LYS A 19 16.59 -36.91 -21.71
CA LYS A 19 17.26 -35.77 -22.36
C LYS A 19 16.48 -35.23 -23.56
N VAL A 20 15.88 -36.12 -24.37
CA VAL A 20 15.02 -35.70 -25.50
C VAL A 20 13.81 -34.93 -24.98
N GLY A 21 13.12 -35.46 -23.96
CA GLY A 21 11.97 -34.77 -23.34
C GLY A 21 12.34 -33.39 -22.76
N TYR A 22 13.52 -33.25 -22.13
CA TYR A 22 13.99 -31.93 -21.67
C TYR A 22 14.24 -30.95 -22.82
N ILE A 23 14.74 -31.42 -23.96
CA ILE A 23 14.98 -30.57 -25.14
C ILE A 23 13.65 -30.09 -25.74
N GLU A 24 12.64 -30.95 -25.79
CA GLU A 24 11.30 -30.60 -26.26
C GLU A 24 10.68 -29.49 -25.39
N VAL A 25 10.68 -29.67 -24.05
CA VAL A 25 10.21 -28.65 -23.10
C VAL A 25 10.98 -27.33 -23.24
N LEU A 26 12.30 -27.38 -23.41
CA LEU A 26 13.10 -26.16 -23.63
C LEU A 26 12.75 -25.45 -24.95
N ASN A 27 12.42 -26.20 -26.00
CA ASN A 27 12.00 -25.61 -27.27
C ASN A 27 10.61 -24.98 -27.16
N GLU A 28 9.67 -25.62 -26.49
CA GLU A 28 8.34 -25.05 -26.19
C GLU A 28 8.48 -23.74 -25.41
N LEU A 29 9.26 -23.74 -24.33
CA LEU A 29 9.52 -22.53 -23.54
C LEU A 29 10.18 -21.41 -24.36
N ARG A 30 11.07 -21.75 -25.31
CA ARG A 30 11.66 -20.75 -26.23
C ARG A 30 10.62 -20.15 -27.17
N VAL A 31 9.70 -20.96 -27.69
CA VAL A 31 8.61 -20.50 -28.55
C VAL A 31 7.68 -19.57 -27.77
N GLU A 32 7.28 -19.95 -26.56
CA GLU A 32 6.46 -19.09 -25.69
C GLU A 32 7.16 -17.78 -25.33
N LEU A 33 8.46 -17.84 -24.97
CA LEU A 33 9.26 -16.65 -24.68
C LEU A 33 9.36 -15.74 -25.91
N SER A 34 9.54 -16.30 -27.11
CA SER A 34 9.58 -15.54 -28.36
C SER A 34 8.24 -14.86 -28.63
N LYS A 35 7.13 -15.57 -28.44
CA LYS A 35 5.77 -15.02 -28.60
C LYS A 35 5.52 -13.87 -27.62
N CYS A 36 5.86 -14.07 -26.35
CA CYS A 36 5.72 -13.05 -25.31
C CYS A 36 6.60 -11.81 -25.60
N THR A 37 7.81 -12.02 -26.13
CA THR A 37 8.70 -10.93 -26.54
C THR A 37 8.11 -10.14 -27.71
N GLN A 38 7.54 -10.83 -28.70
CA GLN A 38 6.89 -10.19 -29.85
C GLN A 38 5.63 -9.42 -29.44
N GLU A 39 4.80 -9.95 -28.54
CA GLU A 39 3.64 -9.25 -27.98
C GLU A 39 4.07 -8.00 -27.19
N LEU A 40 5.19 -8.09 -26.46
CA LEU A 40 5.76 -6.96 -25.72
C LEU A 40 6.32 -5.90 -26.66
N GLU A 41 7.01 -6.28 -27.73
CA GLU A 41 7.47 -5.36 -28.77
C GLU A 41 6.31 -4.71 -29.54
N HIS A 42 5.27 -5.48 -29.86
CA HIS A 42 4.07 -4.94 -30.49
C HIS A 42 3.36 -3.94 -29.56
N SER A 43 3.25 -4.27 -28.27
CA SER A 43 2.72 -3.37 -27.23
C SER A 43 3.59 -2.13 -26.99
N ARG A 44 4.89 -2.19 -27.34
CA ARG A 44 5.79 -1.02 -27.33
C ARG A 44 5.63 -0.13 -28.57
N ARG A 45 5.31 -0.73 -29.73
CA ARG A 45 5.11 0.01 -30.99
C ARG A 45 3.75 0.71 -31.03
N VAL A 46 2.73 0.10 -30.44
CA VAL A 46 1.46 0.76 -30.14
C VAL A 46 1.68 1.50 -28.83
N SER A 47 2.44 2.60 -28.84
CA SER A 47 2.63 3.41 -27.64
C SER A 47 1.26 3.76 -27.08
N PRO A 48 0.89 3.27 -25.88
CA PRO A 48 -0.11 3.97 -25.09
C PRO A 48 0.47 5.37 -24.98
N SER A 49 -0.24 6.38 -25.47
CA SER A 49 0.14 7.78 -25.32
C SER A 49 0.66 7.96 -23.89
N ASP A 50 1.96 8.22 -23.75
CA ASP A 50 2.59 8.41 -22.45
C ASP A 50 1.74 9.46 -21.75
N ILE A 51 1.14 9.12 -20.60
CA ILE A 51 0.50 10.18 -19.80
C ILE A 51 1.65 11.10 -19.42
N ASP A 52 1.67 12.27 -20.03
CA ASP A 52 2.29 13.41 -19.41
C ASP A 52 1.38 13.83 -18.25
N PHE A 53 1.83 13.56 -17.02
CA PHE A 53 1.11 13.93 -15.82
C PHE A 53 0.80 15.42 -15.80
N ARG A 54 1.71 16.22 -16.38
CA ARG A 54 1.55 17.65 -16.45
C ARG A 54 0.38 18.02 -17.36
N SER A 55 0.35 17.49 -18.59
CA SER A 55 -0.79 17.65 -19.49
C SER A 55 -2.09 17.17 -18.86
N PHE A 56 -2.09 16.06 -18.11
CA PHE A 56 -3.30 15.62 -17.41
C PHE A 56 -3.85 16.70 -16.46
N PHE A 57 -3.00 17.34 -15.64
CA PHE A 57 -3.47 18.38 -14.72
C PHE A 57 -3.78 19.71 -15.41
N GLU A 58 -3.11 20.03 -16.51
CA GLU A 58 -3.31 21.28 -17.27
C GLU A 58 -4.55 21.22 -18.19
N GLU A 59 -4.81 20.06 -18.80
CA GLU A 59 -5.85 19.88 -19.82
C GLU A 59 -7.16 19.34 -19.25
N THR A 60 -7.16 18.78 -18.03
CA THR A 60 -8.39 18.26 -17.43
C THR A 60 -9.19 19.39 -16.79
N PRO A 61 -10.34 19.78 -17.35
CA PRO A 61 -11.19 20.77 -16.71
C PRO A 61 -11.79 20.18 -15.43
N TYR A 62 -11.68 20.92 -14.34
CA TYR A 62 -12.40 20.63 -13.11
C TYR A 62 -12.91 21.94 -12.52
N GLU A 63 -14.13 21.91 -12.00
CA GLU A 63 -14.68 23.03 -11.25
C GLU A 63 -14.10 22.99 -9.84
N LEU A 64 -13.71 24.16 -9.33
CA LEU A 64 -13.33 24.29 -7.93
C LEU A 64 -14.59 24.08 -7.10
N VAL A 65 -14.60 23.02 -6.30
CA VAL A 65 -15.63 22.80 -5.29
C VAL A 65 -15.35 23.82 -4.17
N GLU A 66 -16.21 24.83 -4.02
CA GLU A 66 -16.03 25.92 -3.03
C GLU A 66 -15.81 25.41 -1.59
N GLU A 67 -16.37 24.24 -1.26
CA GLU A 67 -16.26 23.62 0.06
C GLU A 67 -14.99 22.77 0.24
N GLN A 68 -14.11 22.69 -0.75
CA GLN A 68 -12.94 21.83 -0.65
C GLN A 68 -11.88 22.42 0.28
N SER A 69 -11.82 21.86 1.48
CA SER A 69 -10.81 22.20 2.47
C SER A 69 -9.41 21.82 2.00
N GLU A 70 -8.42 22.67 2.30
CA GLU A 70 -7.02 22.31 2.13
C GLU A 70 -6.69 21.08 2.96
N LEU A 71 -5.88 20.15 2.43
CA LEU A 71 -5.54 18.90 3.13
C LEU A 71 -5.03 19.12 4.56
N ALA A 72 -4.25 20.19 4.79
CA ALA A 72 -3.71 20.53 6.10
C ALA A 72 -4.77 20.98 7.12
N SER A 73 -5.93 21.44 6.65
CA SER A 73 -7.05 21.87 7.50
C SER A 73 -8.02 20.73 7.83
N ILE A 74 -7.96 19.61 7.11
CA ILE A 74 -8.83 18.47 7.32
C ILE A 74 -8.41 17.75 8.59
N ARG A 75 -9.35 17.62 9.54
CA ARG A 75 -9.09 16.91 10.80
C ARG A 75 -8.98 15.39 10.57
N PRO A 76 -7.98 14.71 11.15
CA PRO A 76 -7.93 13.26 11.10
C PRO A 76 -9.06 12.65 11.91
N TYR A 77 -9.73 11.64 11.35
CA TYR A 77 -10.75 10.86 12.07
C TYR A 77 -10.16 9.64 12.76
N SER A 78 -8.99 9.13 12.35
CA SER A 78 -8.36 7.99 13.00
C SER A 78 -6.83 8.06 12.95
N ARG A 79 -6.17 7.58 14.01
CA ARG A 79 -4.70 7.47 14.11
C ARG A 79 -4.18 6.03 14.02
N VAL A 80 -5.08 5.09 13.68
CA VAL A 80 -4.75 3.67 13.56
C VAL A 80 -4.52 3.34 12.09
N LEU A 81 -3.41 2.67 11.78
CA LEU A 81 -3.04 2.32 10.39
C LEU A 81 -4.13 1.50 9.69
N HIS A 82 -4.76 0.58 10.42
CA HIS A 82 -5.88 -0.20 9.89
C HIS A 82 -7.18 0.57 10.08
N ALA A 83 -7.71 1.11 8.98
CA ALA A 83 -9.05 1.69 8.98
C ALA A 83 -10.08 0.62 9.38
N LYS A 84 -10.85 0.89 10.42
CA LYS A 84 -11.97 0.05 10.85
C LYS A 84 -13.24 0.88 10.74
N PHE A 85 -14.10 0.56 9.79
CA PHE A 85 -15.39 1.25 9.70
C PHE A 85 -16.41 0.58 10.62
N HIS A 86 -17.03 1.38 11.48
CA HIS A 86 -18.17 0.90 12.26
C HIS A 86 -19.34 0.58 11.32
N LYS A 87 -20.16 -0.42 11.70
CA LYS A 87 -21.31 -0.86 10.90
C LYS A 87 -22.36 0.25 10.69
N ASN A 88 -22.40 1.24 11.57
CA ASN A 88 -23.28 2.42 11.47
C ASN A 88 -22.96 3.33 10.27
N LEU A 89 -21.79 3.16 9.64
CA LEU A 89 -21.39 3.85 8.42
C LEU A 89 -21.91 3.15 7.16
N LEU A 90 -22.29 1.86 7.27
CA LEU A 90 -22.91 1.10 6.18
C LEU A 90 -24.29 1.72 5.91
N GLY A 91 -24.49 2.27 4.71
CA GLY A 91 -25.72 2.94 4.29
C GLY A 91 -25.62 4.47 4.21
N VAL A 92 -24.54 5.08 4.71
CA VAL A 92 -24.28 6.52 4.54
C VAL A 92 -23.40 6.79 3.32
N CYS A 93 -22.54 5.82 2.99
CA CYS A 93 -21.73 5.81 1.78
C CYS A 93 -21.77 4.40 1.16
N GLN A 94 -21.47 4.29 -0.13
CA GLN A 94 -21.38 3.01 -0.85
C GLN A 94 -20.05 2.27 -0.59
N GLY A 95 -19.55 2.34 0.64
CA GLY A 95 -18.23 1.85 1.02
C GLY A 95 -17.16 2.89 0.71
N PRO A 96 -16.44 3.41 1.71
CA PRO A 96 -15.40 4.40 1.48
C PRO A 96 -14.19 3.75 0.81
N TYR A 97 -13.58 4.50 -0.09
CA TYR A 97 -12.34 4.11 -0.73
C TYR A 97 -11.16 4.51 0.14
N LEU A 98 -10.36 3.52 0.53
CA LEU A 98 -9.14 3.73 1.29
C LEU A 98 -7.99 3.98 0.34
N MET A 99 -7.34 5.13 0.48
CA MET A 99 -6.22 5.54 -0.37
C MET A 99 -5.04 5.99 0.48
N ASN A 100 -3.85 5.48 0.16
CA ASN A 100 -2.60 5.92 0.77
C ASN A 100 -2.00 7.13 0.03
N SER A 101 -1.25 7.97 0.72
CA SER A 101 -0.51 9.09 0.08
C SER A 101 0.44 8.67 -1.03
N ASN A 102 0.91 7.43 -1.03
CA ASN A 102 1.75 6.88 -2.08
C ASN A 102 0.98 6.36 -3.29
N GLU A 103 -0.36 6.26 -3.21
CA GLU A 103 -1.23 5.77 -4.29
C GLU A 103 -1.77 6.90 -5.18
N VAL A 104 -1.47 8.16 -4.88
CA VAL A 104 -2.02 9.30 -5.62
C VAL A 104 -0.97 10.38 -5.84
N ILE A 105 -1.05 11.04 -7.00
CA ILE A 105 -0.43 12.34 -7.26
C ILE A 105 -1.54 13.37 -7.26
N TRP A 106 -1.46 14.36 -6.37
CA TRP A 106 -2.39 15.48 -6.38
C TRP A 106 -1.93 16.57 -7.35
N SER A 107 -2.89 17.32 -7.87
CA SER A 107 -2.63 18.53 -8.63
C SER A 107 -1.80 19.52 -7.79
N PRO A 108 -0.91 20.31 -8.42
CA PRO A 108 -0.23 21.41 -7.73
C PRO A 108 -1.17 22.41 -7.06
N SER A 109 -2.40 22.54 -7.57
CA SER A 109 -3.44 23.43 -7.03
C SER A 109 -4.15 22.88 -5.79
N GLY A 110 -3.96 21.60 -5.45
CA GLY A 110 -4.55 20.98 -4.25
C GLY A 110 -5.13 19.60 -4.50
N ILE A 111 -6.02 19.17 -3.61
CA ILE A 111 -6.61 17.82 -3.61
C ILE A 111 -7.87 17.70 -4.49
N ALA A 112 -8.24 18.74 -5.25
CA ALA A 112 -9.40 18.74 -6.15
C ALA A 112 -9.30 17.71 -7.27
N LEU A 113 -8.09 17.54 -7.79
CA LEU A 113 -7.79 16.68 -8.92
C LEU A 113 -6.60 15.81 -8.54
N GLY A 114 -6.73 14.52 -8.74
CA GLY A 114 -5.71 13.55 -8.41
C GLY A 114 -5.55 12.50 -9.50
N LEU A 115 -4.37 11.91 -9.54
CA LEU A 115 -4.05 10.79 -10.42
C LEU A 115 -3.66 9.60 -9.55
N VAL A 116 -4.51 8.58 -9.54
CA VAL A 116 -4.34 7.37 -8.75
C VAL A 116 -3.44 6.39 -9.49
N ILE A 117 -2.49 5.81 -8.77
CA ILE A 117 -1.49 4.87 -9.29
C ILE A 117 -1.58 3.58 -8.49
N LYS A 118 -1.77 2.47 -9.21
CA LYS A 118 -1.90 1.13 -8.60
C LYS A 118 -1.20 0.04 -9.41
N PRO A 119 -0.84 -1.08 -8.78
CA PRO A 119 -0.41 -2.27 -9.51
C PRO A 119 -1.52 -2.76 -10.45
N THR A 120 -1.16 -3.19 -11.66
CA THR A 120 -2.12 -3.87 -12.57
C THR A 120 -2.31 -5.34 -12.19
N PHE A 121 -1.32 -5.92 -11.52
CA PHE A 121 -1.30 -7.32 -11.12
C PHE A 121 -0.96 -7.44 -9.64
N GLN A 122 -1.38 -8.56 -9.06
CA GLN A 122 -1.07 -8.91 -7.70
C GLN A 122 -0.58 -10.36 -7.63
N TYR A 123 0.51 -10.57 -6.90
CA TYR A 123 1.15 -11.84 -6.64
C TYR A 123 0.71 -12.40 -5.30
N ASN A 124 0.21 -13.62 -5.31
CA ASN A 124 -0.10 -14.40 -4.12
C ASN A 124 0.95 -15.51 -3.95
N PRO A 125 1.84 -15.42 -2.96
CA PRO A 125 2.83 -16.48 -2.71
C PRO A 125 2.24 -17.73 -2.04
N LYS A 126 1.03 -17.67 -1.46
CA LYS A 126 0.42 -18.80 -0.74
C LYS A 126 -0.23 -19.84 -1.66
N SER A 127 -0.56 -19.47 -2.89
CA SER A 127 -1.03 -20.45 -3.88
C SER A 127 0.12 -21.37 -4.28
N ASN A 128 -0.16 -22.64 -4.60
CA ASN A 128 0.84 -23.65 -4.94
C ASN A 128 1.79 -23.19 -6.06
N GLY A 129 2.97 -22.69 -5.69
CA GLY A 129 3.97 -22.16 -6.64
C GLY A 129 3.85 -20.67 -6.97
N GLY A 130 2.96 -19.93 -6.30
CA GLY A 130 2.70 -18.51 -6.56
C GLY A 130 1.72 -18.30 -7.72
N THR A 131 0.81 -17.34 -7.60
CA THR A 131 -0.16 -17.02 -8.67
C THR A 131 -0.27 -15.52 -8.84
N TRP A 132 -0.32 -15.10 -10.10
CA TRP A 132 -0.55 -13.73 -10.51
C TRP A 132 -2.00 -13.53 -10.87
N VAL A 133 -2.62 -12.49 -10.33
CA VAL A 133 -4.01 -12.11 -10.61
C VAL A 133 -4.01 -10.69 -11.16
N LYS A 134 -4.71 -10.47 -12.27
CA LYS A 134 -4.96 -9.12 -12.77
C LYS A 134 -5.95 -8.42 -11.83
N LEU A 135 -5.54 -7.27 -11.30
CA LEU A 135 -6.41 -6.46 -10.46
C LEU A 135 -7.51 -5.83 -11.31
N LYS A 136 -8.74 -5.87 -10.79
CA LYS A 136 -9.86 -5.12 -11.36
C LYS A 136 -9.77 -3.68 -10.89
N ASN A 137 -10.36 -2.80 -11.68
CA ASN A 137 -10.61 -1.43 -11.27
C ASN A 137 -11.37 -1.43 -9.93
N ASP A 138 -10.96 -0.55 -9.01
CA ASP A 138 -11.66 -0.40 -7.74
C ASP A 138 -13.09 0.13 -7.93
N PHE A 139 -13.29 0.98 -8.95
CA PHE A 139 -14.57 1.56 -9.33
C PHE A 139 -14.57 2.03 -10.79
N ASP A 140 -15.77 2.09 -11.37
CA ASP A 140 -16.00 2.45 -12.77
C ASP A 140 -15.95 3.97 -13.00
N VAL A 141 -15.80 4.37 -14.26
CA VAL A 141 -15.78 5.79 -14.66
C VAL A 141 -17.13 6.44 -14.33
N GLY A 142 -17.09 7.66 -13.82
CA GLY A 142 -18.29 8.39 -13.37
C GLY A 142 -18.91 7.86 -12.08
N LYS A 143 -18.37 6.77 -11.51
CA LYS A 143 -18.83 6.28 -10.20
C LYS A 143 -18.28 7.18 -9.10
N GLN A 144 -19.19 7.66 -8.26
CA GLN A 144 -18.90 8.48 -7.09
C GLN A 144 -18.50 7.62 -5.89
N MET A 145 -17.55 8.10 -5.10
CA MET A 145 -17.12 7.45 -3.88
C MET A 145 -16.53 8.41 -2.86
N ASP A 146 -16.80 8.12 -1.60
CA ASP A 146 -16.19 8.81 -0.48
C ASP A 146 -14.76 8.30 -0.27
N ILE A 147 -13.77 9.20 -0.26
CA ILE A 147 -12.36 8.83 -0.12
C ILE A 147 -11.85 9.14 1.29
N CYS A 148 -11.30 8.11 1.93
CA CYS A 148 -10.52 8.22 3.14
C CYS A 148 -9.02 8.09 2.79
N TYR A 149 -8.25 9.10 3.14
CA TYR A 149 -6.87 9.29 2.74
C TYR A 149 -5.90 9.17 3.92
N LEU A 150 -4.93 8.27 3.82
CA LEU A 150 -3.90 8.04 4.83
C LEU A 150 -2.68 8.91 4.59
N VAL A 151 -2.41 9.84 5.52
CA VAL A 151 -1.21 10.67 5.54
C VAL A 151 -0.39 10.31 6.77
N GLY A 152 0.81 9.78 6.57
CA GLY A 152 1.65 9.28 7.66
C GLY A 152 0.97 8.12 8.40
N LYS A 153 0.37 8.40 9.55
CA LYS A 153 -0.35 7.42 10.38
C LYS A 153 -1.80 7.83 10.66
N GLU A 154 -2.28 8.87 10.00
CA GLU A 154 -3.58 9.47 10.27
C GLU A 154 -4.48 9.40 9.03
N TRP A 155 -5.70 8.92 9.25
CA TRP A 155 -6.74 8.85 8.23
C TRP A 155 -7.59 10.13 8.25
N HIS A 156 -7.77 10.69 7.08
CA HIS A 156 -8.56 11.89 6.81
C HIS A 156 -9.69 11.55 5.84
N TYR A 157 -10.88 12.11 6.03
CA TYR A 157 -11.91 12.04 5.01
C TYR A 157 -11.77 13.27 4.11
N ILE A 158 -11.47 13.08 2.83
CA ILE A 158 -11.06 14.18 1.93
C ILE A 158 -12.16 14.60 0.94
N GLY A 159 -13.34 14.00 1.05
CA GLY A 159 -14.51 14.32 0.23
C GLY A 159 -15.00 13.16 -0.63
N THR A 160 -15.95 13.49 -1.49
CA THR A 160 -16.56 12.58 -2.46
C THR A 160 -15.94 12.86 -3.82
N TYR A 161 -15.40 11.82 -4.44
CA TYR A 161 -14.69 11.89 -5.72
C TYR A 161 -15.39 11.01 -6.74
N GLU A 162 -15.20 11.33 -8.01
CA GLU A 162 -15.51 10.41 -9.09
C GLU A 162 -14.28 10.10 -9.93
N ARG A 163 -14.29 8.93 -10.55
CA ARG A 163 -13.27 8.55 -11.53
C ARG A 163 -13.53 9.28 -12.83
N ILE A 164 -12.48 9.86 -13.38
CA ILE A 164 -12.47 10.46 -14.71
C ILE A 164 -11.51 9.74 -15.64
N GLY A 165 -11.86 9.75 -16.93
CA GLY A 165 -11.12 9.07 -17.98
C GLY A 165 -11.33 7.55 -17.98
N ASP A 166 -11.22 6.95 -19.16
CA ASP A 166 -11.37 5.51 -19.32
C ASP A 166 -10.25 4.74 -18.63
N SER A 167 -10.59 3.60 -18.03
CA SER A 167 -9.61 2.71 -17.39
C SER A 167 -8.55 2.10 -18.32
N ASN A 168 -8.74 2.29 -19.63
CA ASN A 168 -7.81 1.88 -20.67
C ASN A 168 -6.68 2.90 -20.88
N VAL A 169 -6.84 4.11 -20.32
CA VAL A 169 -5.81 5.10 -20.04
C VAL A 169 -5.27 4.73 -18.64
N THR A 170 -4.02 4.40 -18.34
CA THR A 170 -2.81 4.27 -19.13
C THR A 170 -1.93 3.31 -18.39
N THR A 171 -1.54 2.28 -19.11
CA THR A 171 -0.49 1.40 -18.67
C THR A 171 0.81 2.20 -18.71
N MET A 172 1.26 2.73 -17.58
CA MET A 172 2.41 3.64 -17.55
C MET A 172 3.65 2.97 -18.14
N ALA A 173 4.27 3.63 -19.13
CA ALA A 173 5.54 3.17 -19.68
C ALA A 173 6.64 3.26 -18.60
N THR A 174 7.63 2.40 -18.74
CA THR A 174 8.78 2.30 -17.82
C THR A 174 9.50 3.64 -17.67
N GLU A 175 9.54 4.39 -18.77
CA GLU A 175 10.19 5.69 -18.90
C GLU A 175 9.46 6.73 -18.05
N THR A 176 8.14 6.76 -18.10
CA THR A 176 7.31 7.63 -17.26
C THR A 176 7.40 7.24 -15.78
N LEU A 177 7.58 5.95 -15.47
CA LEU A 177 7.86 5.50 -14.09
C LEU A 177 9.16 6.07 -13.52
N ARG A 178 10.14 6.43 -14.36
CA ARG A 178 11.39 7.05 -13.87
C ARG A 178 11.21 8.48 -13.39
N HIS A 179 10.17 9.15 -13.88
CA HIS A 179 9.83 10.52 -13.49
C HIS A 179 8.87 10.57 -12.30
N LEU A 180 8.29 9.43 -11.92
CA LEU A 180 7.54 9.29 -10.67
C LEU A 180 8.46 9.40 -9.45
N ASP A 181 7.88 9.87 -8.34
CA ASP A 181 8.53 9.77 -7.04
C ASP A 181 8.92 8.30 -6.78
N PRO A 182 10.20 7.98 -6.57
CA PRO A 182 10.67 6.62 -6.32
C PRO A 182 9.89 5.91 -5.21
N LYS A 183 9.41 6.65 -4.20
CA LYS A 183 8.60 6.10 -3.11
C LYS A 183 7.26 5.54 -3.58
N LYS A 184 6.65 6.13 -4.61
CA LYS A 184 5.38 5.64 -5.16
C LYS A 184 5.59 4.35 -5.95
N VAL A 185 6.70 4.25 -6.69
CA VAL A 185 7.07 3.03 -7.42
C VAL A 185 7.42 1.90 -6.45
N GLU A 186 8.21 2.19 -5.42
CA GLU A 186 8.53 1.25 -4.34
C GLU A 186 7.26 0.77 -3.64
N TYR A 187 6.38 1.69 -3.26
CA TYR A 187 5.09 1.35 -2.65
C TYR A 187 4.21 0.48 -3.55
N ALA A 188 4.15 0.77 -4.85
CA ALA A 188 3.40 -0.07 -5.78
C ALA A 188 4.02 -1.47 -5.93
N SER A 189 5.35 -1.56 -5.97
CA SER A 189 6.07 -2.85 -5.97
C SER A 189 5.74 -3.67 -4.72
N GLU A 190 5.80 -3.05 -3.55
CA GLU A 190 5.40 -3.65 -2.28
C GLU A 190 3.95 -4.15 -2.32
N ARG A 191 3.01 -3.32 -2.79
CA ARG A 191 1.57 -3.63 -2.84
C ARG A 191 1.20 -4.67 -3.89
N THR A 192 2.12 -4.97 -4.80
CA THR A 192 1.99 -6.07 -5.77
C THR A 192 1.94 -7.42 -5.05
N THR A 193 2.46 -7.55 -3.84
CA THR A 193 2.48 -8.82 -3.10
C THR A 193 1.50 -8.82 -1.93
N LEU A 194 0.62 -9.83 -1.86
CA LEU A 194 -0.38 -9.94 -0.77
C LEU A 194 0.21 -10.27 0.61
N PHE A 195 1.25 -11.09 0.66
CA PHE A 195 1.87 -11.59 1.89
C PHE A 195 3.39 -11.38 1.80
N GLN A 196 3.82 -10.13 1.94
CA GLN A 196 5.23 -9.73 1.74
C GLN A 196 6.20 -10.49 2.66
N ASP A 197 5.76 -10.80 3.87
CA ASP A 197 6.49 -11.57 4.87
C ASP A 197 6.81 -13.01 4.42
N LEU A 198 6.06 -13.53 3.45
CA LEU A 198 6.24 -14.87 2.90
C LEU A 198 7.04 -14.88 1.60
N VAL A 199 7.42 -13.72 1.08
CA VAL A 199 8.16 -13.61 -0.19
C VAL A 199 9.66 -13.57 0.07
N PRO A 200 10.43 -14.56 -0.44
CA PRO A 200 11.88 -14.53 -0.33
C PRO A 200 12.48 -13.28 -1.01
N PRO A 201 13.60 -12.74 -0.52
CA PRO A 201 14.23 -11.54 -1.10
C PRO A 201 14.53 -11.64 -2.61
N SER A 202 14.81 -12.85 -3.13
CA SER A 202 15.01 -13.09 -4.56
C SER A 202 13.76 -12.83 -5.39
N GLN A 203 12.58 -13.16 -4.87
CA GLN A 203 11.30 -12.90 -5.52
C GLN A 203 10.92 -11.42 -5.43
N SER A 204 11.15 -10.75 -4.29
CA SER A 204 10.92 -9.30 -4.18
C SER A 204 11.75 -8.51 -5.21
N ARG A 205 13.04 -8.83 -5.33
CA ARG A 205 13.92 -8.25 -6.36
C ARG A 205 13.46 -8.57 -7.78
N MET A 206 12.89 -9.77 -8.00
CA MET A 206 12.32 -10.11 -9.31
C MET A 206 11.14 -9.21 -9.65
N ILE A 207 10.23 -8.96 -8.70
CA ILE A 207 9.06 -8.08 -8.88
C ILE A 207 9.51 -6.63 -9.15
N GLU A 208 10.45 -6.10 -8.37
CA GLU A 208 11.04 -4.77 -8.60
C GLU A 208 11.67 -4.66 -10.00
N ASN A 209 12.40 -5.69 -10.43
CA ASN A 209 12.97 -5.75 -11.77
C ASN A 209 11.90 -5.81 -12.87
N MET A 210 10.75 -6.42 -12.62
CA MET A 210 9.65 -6.44 -13.57
C MET A 210 9.04 -5.05 -13.77
N TYR A 211 8.96 -4.22 -12.72
CA TYR A 211 8.61 -2.80 -12.87
C TYR A 211 9.69 -2.03 -13.63
N THR A 212 10.95 -2.21 -13.26
CA THR A 212 12.10 -1.50 -13.87
C THR A 212 12.29 -1.82 -15.35
N LYS A 213 11.83 -3.01 -15.79
CA LYS A 213 11.86 -3.45 -17.19
C LYS A 213 10.55 -3.24 -17.95
N GLY A 214 9.51 -2.73 -17.28
CA GLY A 214 8.19 -2.50 -17.88
C GLY A 214 7.39 -3.77 -18.16
N VAL A 215 7.74 -4.89 -17.52
CA VAL A 215 7.01 -6.16 -17.63
C VAL A 215 5.70 -6.06 -16.83
N ILE A 216 5.78 -5.55 -15.60
CA ILE A 216 4.60 -5.16 -14.81
C ILE A 216 4.44 -3.67 -14.97
N LYS A 217 3.22 -3.27 -15.26
CA LYS A 217 2.87 -1.89 -15.54
C LYS A 217 1.94 -1.38 -14.45
N LEU A 218 1.98 -0.08 -14.18
CA LEU A 218 1.05 0.54 -13.25
C LEU A 218 -0.23 0.91 -13.99
N GLN A 219 -1.35 0.66 -13.31
CA GLN A 219 -2.61 1.26 -13.63
C GLN A 219 -2.59 2.70 -13.14
N CYS A 220 -3.08 3.60 -13.98
CA CYS A 220 -3.16 5.02 -13.70
C CYS A 220 -4.55 5.53 -14.09
N PHE A 221 -5.23 6.28 -13.23
CA PHE A 221 -6.52 6.89 -13.57
C PHE A 221 -6.78 8.18 -12.80
N GLY A 222 -7.51 9.10 -13.40
CA GLY A 222 -7.85 10.37 -12.78
C GLY A 222 -9.01 10.23 -11.80
N ILE A 223 -8.96 11.04 -10.75
CA ILE A 223 -10.07 11.28 -9.83
C ILE A 223 -10.27 12.78 -9.68
N ARG A 224 -11.52 13.23 -9.61
CA ARG A 224 -11.84 14.63 -9.26
C ARG A 224 -12.83 14.69 -8.12
N CYS A 225 -12.66 15.68 -7.26
CA CYS A 225 -13.57 16.00 -6.18
C CYS A 225 -14.85 16.57 -6.78
N ILE A 226 -16.00 16.07 -6.31
CA ILE A 226 -17.33 16.51 -6.75
C ILE A 226 -18.19 16.97 -5.58
N GLY A 227 -17.69 16.88 -4.35
CA GLY A 227 -18.42 17.31 -3.16
C GLY A 227 -17.84 16.78 -1.86
N PHE A 228 -18.57 17.01 -0.78
CA PHE A 228 -18.19 16.58 0.56
C PHE A 228 -19.41 16.05 1.33
N ASN A 229 -19.40 14.75 1.65
CA ASN A 229 -20.47 14.11 2.40
C ASN A 229 -20.36 14.45 3.90
N GLN A 230 -20.96 15.58 4.29
CA GLN A 230 -20.96 16.07 5.68
C GLN A 230 -21.49 15.04 6.68
N VAL A 231 -22.55 14.30 6.30
CA VAL A 231 -23.16 13.27 7.17
C VAL A 231 -22.18 12.13 7.42
N PHE A 232 -21.46 11.69 6.38
CA PHE A 232 -20.43 10.67 6.51
C PHE A 232 -19.24 11.16 7.35
N CYS A 233 -18.77 12.37 7.10
CA CYS A 233 -17.70 13.00 7.87
C CYS A 233 -18.03 13.06 9.37
N GLN A 234 -19.21 13.59 9.72
CA GLN A 234 -19.63 13.71 11.11
C GLN A 234 -19.72 12.34 11.78
N LYS A 235 -20.34 11.35 11.12
CA LYS A 235 -20.43 9.99 11.67
C LYS A 235 -19.08 9.31 11.81
N LEU A 236 -18.12 9.58 10.91
CA LEU A 236 -16.75 9.13 11.06
C LEU A 236 -16.14 9.73 12.33
N LEU A 237 -16.20 11.05 12.49
CA LEU A 237 -15.64 11.72 13.66
C LEU A 237 -16.27 11.22 14.98
N ASP A 238 -17.58 11.05 15.01
CA ASP A 238 -18.32 10.56 16.19
C ASP A 238 -17.94 9.11 16.53
N SER A 239 -17.73 8.26 15.52
CA SER A 239 -17.39 6.85 15.72
C SER A 239 -15.98 6.63 16.29
N PHE A 240 -15.09 7.61 16.14
CA PHE A 240 -13.73 7.57 16.64
C PHE A 240 -13.46 8.60 17.75
N ALA A 241 -14.49 9.35 18.16
CA ALA A 241 -14.38 10.22 19.31
C ALA A 241 -14.06 9.38 20.57
N PRO A 242 -13.19 9.87 21.47
CA PRO A 242 -13.01 9.23 22.75
C PRO A 242 -14.37 9.14 23.46
N PRO A 243 -14.65 8.03 24.18
CA PRO A 243 -15.89 7.93 24.92
C PRO A 243 -16.00 9.15 25.85
N PRO A 244 -17.19 9.76 25.96
CA PRO A 244 -17.38 10.85 26.90
C PRO A 244 -16.88 10.38 28.26
N PRO A 245 -16.18 11.24 29.02
CA PRO A 245 -15.67 10.85 30.33
C PRO A 245 -16.86 10.29 31.11
N GLU A 246 -16.79 9.01 31.48
CA GLU A 246 -17.81 8.39 32.32
C GLU A 246 -18.02 9.36 33.47
N LYS A 247 -19.25 9.87 33.61
CA LYS A 247 -19.64 10.66 34.75
C LYS A 247 -19.43 9.73 35.94
N ARG A 248 -18.23 9.75 36.54
CA ARG A 248 -17.94 9.07 37.79
C ARG A 248 -19.05 9.54 38.69
N GLY A 249 -19.98 8.62 38.97
CA GLY A 249 -21.12 8.89 39.81
C GLY A 249 -20.54 9.60 41.02
N SER A 250 -20.89 10.88 41.15
CA SER A 250 -20.64 11.60 42.38
C SER A 250 -21.55 10.90 43.37
N ASN A 251 -21.07 9.78 43.91
CA ASN A 251 -21.48 9.28 45.20
C ASN A 251 -21.07 10.39 46.15
N LYS A 252 -21.94 11.40 46.27
CA LYS A 252 -22.11 12.17 47.50
C LYS A 252 -22.65 11.18 48.55
N GLY A 253 -21.82 10.19 48.89
CA GLY A 253 -21.87 9.57 50.19
C GLY A 253 -21.43 10.66 51.14
N THR A 254 -22.40 11.27 51.81
CA THR A 254 -22.17 12.11 52.98
C THR A 254 -21.37 11.29 53.98
N LEU A 255 -20.04 11.47 53.98
CA LEU A 255 -19.18 11.00 55.06
C LEU A 255 -19.46 11.90 56.27
N ILE A 256 -20.34 11.41 57.15
CA ILE A 256 -20.45 11.92 58.52
C ILE A 256 -19.12 11.54 59.20
N LEU A 257 -18.24 12.52 59.35
CA LEU A 257 -17.03 12.44 60.16
C LEU A 257 -17.44 12.48 61.66
N PRO A 258 -17.09 11.48 62.48
CA PRO A 258 -17.07 11.65 63.91
C PRO A 258 -15.84 12.48 64.30
N ALA A 259 -16.07 13.46 65.16
CA ALA A 259 -15.04 14.32 65.70
C ALA A 259 -14.11 13.57 66.68
N ALA A 260 -12.87 14.09 66.73
CA ALA A 260 -11.85 13.92 67.76
C ALA A 260 -11.09 12.57 67.78
N SER A 261 -9.78 12.64 67.52
CA SER A 261 -8.82 12.80 68.62
C SER A 261 -7.43 13.13 68.08
N ARG A 262 -6.82 14.14 68.70
CA ARG A 262 -5.39 14.47 68.60
C ARG A 262 -4.59 13.30 69.15
N GLU A 263 -3.57 12.83 68.42
CA GLU A 263 -2.33 12.35 69.04
C GLU A 263 -1.18 12.25 68.02
N VAL A 264 -0.16 13.09 68.28
CA VAL A 264 1.27 12.77 68.36
C VAL A 264 1.98 12.13 67.14
N LEU A 265 2.85 12.95 66.54
CA LEU A 265 4.05 12.61 65.76
C LEU A 265 4.86 11.44 66.37
N PRO A 266 5.49 10.56 65.55
CA PRO A 266 6.92 10.79 65.29
C PRO A 266 7.46 10.37 63.88
N THR A 267 8.38 11.21 63.41
CA THR A 267 9.74 10.87 62.93
C THR A 267 10.00 10.07 61.63
N LYS A 268 10.58 10.80 60.66
CA LYS A 268 11.66 10.47 59.70
C LYS A 268 11.89 8.98 59.34
N ARG A 269 11.82 8.69 58.03
CA ARG A 269 12.83 7.82 57.39
C ARG A 269 13.08 8.20 55.93
N LYS A 270 14.30 8.71 55.68
CA LYS A 270 14.94 8.81 54.37
C LYS A 270 15.19 7.40 53.84
N THR A 271 14.79 7.09 52.61
CA THR A 271 15.46 6.04 51.81
C THR A 271 15.72 6.57 50.41
N SER A 272 17.02 6.68 50.13
CA SER A 272 17.65 6.93 48.86
C SER A 272 17.46 5.75 47.91
N SER A 273 16.92 5.99 46.70
CA SER A 273 17.06 5.03 45.59
C SER A 273 18.08 5.56 44.60
N THR A 274 19.19 4.85 44.54
CA THR A 274 20.39 5.08 43.74
C THR A 274 20.11 4.80 42.26
N ASN A 275 20.23 5.83 41.42
CA ASN A 275 20.33 5.68 39.97
C ASN A 275 21.72 5.15 39.62
N GLY A 276 21.81 3.98 38.98
CA GLY A 276 23.01 3.47 38.35
C GLY A 276 22.92 3.60 36.82
N PRO A 277 23.89 4.22 36.12
CA PRO A 277 24.03 4.07 34.69
C PRO A 277 25.05 2.97 34.36
N THR A 278 24.56 1.94 33.68
CA THR A 278 25.33 0.84 33.12
C THR A 278 26.23 1.33 31.97
N LYS A 279 27.49 0.91 32.03
CA LYS A 279 28.53 1.16 31.04
C LYS A 279 28.29 0.40 29.72
N ARG A 280 28.98 0.91 28.68
CA ARG A 280 29.50 0.24 27.46
C ARG A 280 28.53 0.01 26.29
N LYS A 281 28.85 0.62 25.14
CA LYS A 281 29.64 -0.09 24.12
C LYS A 281 30.35 0.87 23.14
N LYS A 282 31.63 0.57 22.98
CA LYS A 282 32.61 1.14 22.05
C LYS A 282 32.40 0.46 20.69
N MET A 283 32.17 1.20 19.61
CA MET A 283 32.38 0.68 18.25
C MET A 283 33.39 1.55 17.51
N ARG A 284 34.49 0.88 17.16
CA ARG A 284 35.51 1.28 16.20
C ARG A 284 34.85 1.37 14.82
N THR A 285 35.06 2.47 14.11
CA THR A 285 35.08 2.47 12.64
C THR A 285 36.52 2.58 12.21
N SER A 286 37.10 1.43 11.85
CA SER A 286 38.28 1.36 11.00
C SER A 286 37.86 1.76 9.58
N GLY A 287 38.56 2.73 9.02
CA GLY A 287 38.49 3.00 7.59
C GLY A 287 39.00 1.82 6.77
N ASN A 288 38.54 1.74 5.54
CA ASN A 288 39.40 1.25 4.47
C ASN A 288 39.15 2.06 3.21
N LYS A 289 40.23 2.72 2.78
CA LYS A 289 40.42 3.33 1.48
C LYS A 289 40.83 2.27 0.46
N LYS A 290 40.61 2.64 -0.80
CA LYS A 290 41.34 2.28 -2.03
C LYS A 290 40.62 1.27 -2.94
N PRO A 291 40.99 1.27 -4.24
CA PRO A 291 41.41 2.38 -5.10
C PRO A 291 40.37 2.68 -6.19
#